data_AF-A0A5C7SS48-F1
#
_entry.id   AF-A0A5C7SS48-F1
#
_cell.length_a   1.000
_cell.length_b   1.000
_cell.length_c   1.000
_cell.angle_alpha   90.00
_cell.angle_beta   90.00
_cell.angle_gamma   90.00
#
_symmetry.space_group_name_H-M   'P 1'
#
loop_
_entity.id
_entity.type
_entity.pdbx_description
1 polymer ?
#
loop_
_entity_poly.entity_id
_entity_poly.type
_entity_poly.pdbx_seq_one_letter_code
_entity_poly.pdbx_strand_id
1 'polypeptide(L)' 'MASAHDLACGRERLRALIEFALGDGWCVVRTSSGHLKFTKQGCASIFTGSTVSDHRADRNARAQLRRADRQAQEDGRG' A
#
# COMPACT_ATOMS: atom_id res chain seq x y z
N MET A 1 -14.95 5.61 7.51
CA MET A 1 -13.77 5.64 6.61
C MET A 1 -12.55 5.72 7.49
N ALA A 2 -11.67 4.71 7.50
CA ALA A 2 -10.45 4.75 8.29
C ALA A 2 -9.48 5.78 7.69
N SER A 3 -9.18 6.84 8.42
CA SER A 3 -8.26 7.88 7.98
C SER A 3 -6.83 7.34 7.94
N ALA A 4 -5.97 7.87 7.06
CA ALA A 4 -4.57 7.45 6.94
C ALA A 4 -3.81 7.46 8.28
N HIS A 5 -4.19 8.34 9.21
CA HIS A 5 -3.68 8.40 10.58
C HIS A 5 -4.02 7.16 11.41
N ASP A 6 -5.26 6.68 11.33
CA ASP A 6 -5.73 5.49 12.05
C ASP A 6 -5.05 4.20 11.52
N LEU A 7 -4.82 4.19 10.21
CA LEU A 7 -4.09 3.13 9.51
C LEU A 7 -2.57 3.16 9.84
N ALA A 8 -1.98 4.33 10.01
CA ALA A 8 -0.56 4.50 10.27
C ALA A 8 -0.16 4.31 11.74
N CYS A 9 -1.09 4.35 12.70
CA CYS A 9 -0.87 4.18 14.15
C CYS A 9 0.47 4.78 14.64
N GLY A 10 0.65 6.09 14.44
CA GLY A 10 1.84 6.84 14.89
C GLY A 10 3.13 6.62 14.08
N ARG A 11 3.08 5.89 12.95
CA ARG A 11 4.25 5.65 12.08
C ARG A 11 4.22 6.57 10.88
N GLU A 12 4.89 7.70 10.99
CA GLU A 12 4.95 8.75 9.95
C GLU A 12 5.38 8.22 8.58
N ARG A 13 6.23 7.19 8.53
CA ARG A 13 6.66 6.58 7.26
C ARG A 13 5.55 5.79 6.55
N LEU A 14 4.73 5.07 7.32
CA LEU A 14 3.56 4.37 6.78
C LEU A 14 2.50 5.37 6.33
N ARG A 15 2.36 6.49 7.05
CA ARG A 15 1.50 7.59 6.61
C ARG A 15 1.87 8.08 5.21
N ALA A 16 3.15 8.39 4.95
CA ALA A 16 3.60 8.82 3.63
C ALA A 16 3.39 7.76 2.54
N LEU A 17 3.45 6.47 2.88
CA LEU A 17 3.14 5.38 1.96
C LEU A 17 1.64 5.31 1.64
N ILE A 18 0.79 5.45 2.67
CA ILE A 18 -0.67 5.44 2.54
C ILE A 18 -1.13 6.66 1.73
N GLU A 19 -0.63 7.85 2.04
CA GLU A 19 -0.94 9.09 1.29
C GLU A 19 -0.52 8.97 -0.18
N PHE A 20 0.67 8.41 -0.45
CA PHE A 20 1.12 8.12 -1.81
C PHE A 20 0.17 7.16 -2.53
N ALA A 21 -0.19 6.05 -1.88
CA ALA A 21 -1.05 5.04 -2.48
C ALA A 21 -2.47 5.60 -2.74
N LEU A 22 -3.04 6.33 -1.79
CA LEU A 22 -4.34 6.99 -1.95
C LEU A 22 -4.33 8.00 -3.11
N GLY A 23 -3.26 8.79 -3.25
CA GLY A 23 -3.10 9.74 -4.37
C GLY A 23 -2.99 9.06 -5.74
N ASP A 24 -2.47 7.83 -5.77
CA ASP A 24 -2.36 7.00 -6.98
C ASP A 24 -3.65 6.16 -7.22
N GLY A 25 -4.67 6.31 -6.36
CA GLY A 25 -5.96 5.62 -6.49
C GLY A 25 -5.99 4.21 -5.90
N TRP A 26 -5.03 3.87 -5.03
CA TRP A 26 -5.04 2.62 -4.28
C TRP A 26 -5.95 2.71 -3.06
N CYS A 27 -6.76 1.68 -2.85
CA CYS A 27 -7.53 1.45 -1.65
C CYS A 27 -6.66 0.74 -0.60
N VAL A 28 -6.57 1.35 0.58
CA VAL A 28 -5.77 0.84 1.70
C VAL A 28 -6.67 0.34 2.82
N VAL A 29 -6.50 -0.91 3.22
CA VAL A 29 -7.28 -1.56 4.29
C VAL A 29 -6.33 -2.17 5.31
N ARG A 30 -6.56 -1.88 6.60
CA ARG A 30 -5.82 -2.54 7.67
C ARG A 30 -6.46 -3.88 7.99
N THR A 31 -5.68 -4.95 7.94
CA THR A 31 -6.12 -6.29 8.34
C THR A 31 -6.13 -6.42 9.86
N SER A 32 -6.90 -7.36 10.40
CA SER A 32 -6.95 -7.65 11.84
C SER A 32 -5.58 -8.06 12.43
N SER A 33 -4.67 -8.58 11.59
CA SER A 33 -3.27 -8.87 11.95
C SER A 33 -2.40 -7.61 12.07
N GLY A 34 -2.95 -6.44 11.80
CA GLY A 34 -2.26 -5.15 11.83
C GLY A 34 -1.52 -4.80 10.55
N HIS A 35 -1.53 -5.65 9.52
CA HIS A 35 -0.89 -5.36 8.23
C HIS A 35 -1.74 -4.38 7.42
N LEU A 36 -1.12 -3.66 6.48
CA LEU A 36 -1.86 -2.88 5.49
C LEU A 36 -1.95 -3.68 4.20
N LYS A 37 -3.15 -3.74 3.64
CA LYS A 37 -3.44 -4.28 2.34
C LYS A 37 -3.74 -3.12 1.40
N PHE A 38 -2.99 -3.04 0.32
CA PHE A 38 -3.17 -2.09 -0.77
C PHE A 38 -3.81 -2.82 -1.94
N THR A 39 -4.90 -2.27 -2.45
CA THR A 39 -5.68 -2.85 -3.54
C THR A 39 -6.04 -1.77 -4.54
N LYS A 40 -5.96 -2.05 -5.83
CA LYS A 40 -6.37 -1.13 -6.89
C LYS A 40 -7.04 -1.96 -7.98
N GLN A 41 -8.07 -1.40 -8.63
CA GLN A 41 -8.78 -2.11 -9.69
C GLN A 41 -7.81 -2.38 -10.86
N GLY A 42 -7.75 -3.63 -11.32
CA GLY A 42 -6.78 -4.07 -12.33
C GLY A 42 -5.37 -4.35 -11.79
N CYS A 43 -5.10 -4.15 -10.49
CA CYS A 43 -3.79 -4.42 -9.88
C CYS A 43 -3.83 -5.61 -8.92
N ALA A 44 -2.67 -6.26 -8.74
CA ALA A 44 -2.47 -7.24 -7.67
C ALA A 44 -2.59 -6.60 -6.28
N SER A 45 -3.16 -7.35 -5.32
CA SER A 45 -3.20 -6.95 -3.91
C SER A 45 -1.81 -6.99 -3.28
N ILE A 46 -1.35 -5.89 -2.72
CA ILE A 46 -0.04 -5.77 -2.07
C ILE A 46 -0.23 -5.71 -0.55
N PHE A 47 0.57 -6.46 0.20
CA PHE A 47 0.52 -6.46 1.66
C PHE A 47 1.80 -5.88 2.24
N THR A 48 1.68 -5.01 3.23
CA THR A 48 2.83 -4.46 3.97
C THR A 48 2.76 -4.91 5.42
N GLY A 49 3.81 -5.59 5.87
CA GLY A 49 3.93 -6.07 7.25
C GLY A 49 4.00 -4.91 8.24
N SER A 50 3.44 -5.13 9.44
CA SER A 50 3.45 -4.16 10.54
C SER A 50 4.63 -4.32 11.50
N THR A 51 5.65 -5.06 11.11
CA THR A 51 6.84 -5.26 11.94
C THR A 51 7.68 -3.99 11.99
N VAL A 52 7.97 -3.57 13.22
CA VAL A 52 8.61 -2.28 13.60
C VAL A 52 10.00 -2.07 12.95
N SER A 53 10.64 -3.14 12.46
CA SER A 53 12.03 -3.10 12.01
C SER A 53 12.23 -3.13 10.49
N ASP A 54 11.19 -3.10 9.66
CA ASP A 54 11.38 -3.41 8.25
C ASP A 54 11.42 -2.17 7.32
N HIS A 55 12.53 -1.44 7.41
CA HIS A 55 12.91 -0.42 6.43
C HIS A 55 12.99 -0.96 4.99
N ARG A 56 13.15 -2.29 4.81
CA ARG A 56 13.14 -2.90 3.47
C ARG A 56 11.72 -3.16 3.01
N ALA A 57 10.78 -3.46 3.89
CA ALA A 57 9.38 -3.73 3.58
C ALA A 57 8.69 -2.47 3.08
N ASP A 58 8.99 -1.29 3.65
CA ASP A 58 8.50 -0.02 3.10
C ASP A 58 9.02 0.21 1.68
N ARG A 59 10.33 0.09 1.46
CA ARG A 59 10.93 0.27 0.13
C ARG A 59 10.44 -0.79 -0.86
N ASN A 60 10.27 -2.02 -0.41
CA ASN A 60 9.76 -3.13 -1.20
C ASN A 60 8.29 -2.91 -1.55
N ALA A 61 7.47 -2.45 -0.60
CA ALA A 61 6.07 -2.09 -0.82
C ALA A 61 5.94 -0.97 -1.86
N ARG A 62 6.74 0.09 -1.76
CA ARG A 62 6.78 1.15 -2.79
C ARG A 62 7.15 0.58 -4.16
N ALA A 63 8.15 -0.31 -4.21
CA ALA A 63 8.54 -0.96 -5.46
C ALA A 63 7.45 -1.89 -6.01
N GLN A 64 6.73 -2.60 -5.14
CA GLN A 64 5.59 -3.44 -5.52
C GLN A 64 4.44 -2.59 -6.06
N LEU A 65 4.08 -1.49 -5.39
CA LEU A 65 3.04 -0.57 -5.85
C LEU A 65 3.35 -0.05 -7.27
N ARG A 66 4.60 0.38 -7.52
CA ARG A 66 5.04 0.80 -8.86
C ARG A 66 5.03 -0.32 -9.90
N ARG A 67 5.28 -1.57 -9.51
CA ARG A 67 5.23 -2.71 -10.44
C ARG A 67 3.80 -3.07 -10.76
N ALA A 68 2.94 -3.12 -9.75
CA ALA A 68 1.54 -3.47 -9.92
C ALA A 68 0.76 -2.37 -10.65
N ASP A 69 1.16 -1.09 -10.50
CA ASP A 69 0.63 -0.01 -11.34
C ASP A 69 0.98 -0.21 -12.81
N ARG A 70 2.25 -0.52 -13.12
CA ARG A 70 2.66 -0.85 -14.49
C ARG A 70 1.93 -2.07 -15.05
N GLN A 71 1.82 -3.14 -14.26
CA GLN A 71 1.08 -4.34 -14.67
C GLN A 71 -0.39 -4.04 -14.96
N ALA A 72 -1.05 -3.18 -14.19
CA ALA A 72 -2.42 -2.80 -14.46
C ALA A 72 -2.57 -1.95 -15.73
N GLN A 73 -1.59 -1.12 -16.05
CA GLN A 73 -1.56 -0.41 -17.33
C GLN A 73 -1.35 -1.36 -18.52
N GLU A 74 -0.60 -2.45 -18.32
CA GLU A 74 -0.37 -3.49 -19.33
C GLU A 74 -1.60 -4.40 -19.49
N ASP A 75 -2.24 -4.80 -18.40
CA ASP A 75 -3.41 -5.69 -18.37
C ASP A 75 -4.68 -5.00 -18.88
N GLY A 76 -4.84 -3.69 -18.61
CA GLY A 76 -5.95 -2.88 -19.13
C GLY A 76 -5.86 -2.53 -20.62
N ARG A 77 -4.79 -2.93 -21.32
CA ARG A 77 -4.65 -2.80 -22.79
C ARG A 77 -4.95 -4.10 -23.55
N GLY A 78 -5.38 -5.16 -22.86
CA GLY A 78 -5.80 -6.44 -23.45
C GLY A 78 -7.24 -6.45 -23.93
#